data_AF-A0A069E4B4-F1
#
_entry.id   AF-A0A069E4B4-F1
#
_cell.length_a   1.000
_cell.length_b   1.000
_cell.length_c   1.000
_cell.angle_alpha   90.00
_cell.angle_beta   90.00
_cell.angle_gamma   90.00
#
_symmetry.space_group_name_H-M   'P 1'
#
loop_
_entity.id
_entity.type
_entity.pdbx_description
1 polymer ?
#
loop_
_entity_poly.entity_id
_entity_poly.type
_entity_poly.pdbx_seq_one_letter_code
_entity_poly.pdbx_strand_id
1 'polypeptide(L)'
;MRPIILAVAAAAILAPAACSKKDEAAAPEIAAPAEDGVTHVSAEGDFAENLQLALIEAEPGDKIVMPEGTFEFTTGLSLDVDDVTLAGAGQGKTILDFANQTGAGEGLLVTADDVVLSDFGIRDTKGDGIKSKDSDRITYQYITVEWSGEPDETNGAYGIYPVESTDVLVQNCTVRGASDAGIYVGQSQNIIVRDSVAEYNVAGIEIENSSFADVYGNVARHNAGGILVFDLPDLPVMGGHSTRVYDNDIVENNTVNFAPVGNIVAGVPSGTGMIVMANSDVYITGNRFADNRTVDVMLNAYTEPFTDENYNPLLTDITLSGNTYEGGLDDPQGMLAPVAAVLGGSLPSIVTDGVTRWNGGEDQAVNLVIAEAPEVGFLNLGLGEYPLDPSKLQPSMDRPAGTPVPEREAVVLPQDTKQP
;
A
#
# COMPACT_ATOMS: atom_id res chain seq x y z
N MET A 1 -74.09 -15.41 8.70
CA MET A 1 -74.70 -14.19 8.14
C MET A 1 -74.04 -13.91 6.79
N ARG A 2 -74.86 -13.70 5.76
CA ARG A 2 -74.57 -13.29 4.36
C ARG A 2 -74.05 -11.83 4.31
N PRO A 3 -73.44 -11.30 3.22
CA PRO A 3 -73.76 -11.48 1.76
C PRO A 3 -72.52 -11.82 0.88
N ILE A 4 -72.52 -12.38 -0.34
CA ILE A 4 -73.25 -12.33 -1.63
C ILE A 4 -73.15 -11.01 -2.41
N ILE A 5 -72.40 -11.04 -3.54
CA ILE A 5 -72.64 -10.53 -4.92
C ILE A 5 -71.41 -11.06 -5.73
N LEU A 6 -71.43 -12.06 -6.61
CA LEU A 6 -72.06 -12.31 -7.93
C LEU A 6 -71.58 -11.42 -9.10
N ALA A 7 -70.74 -11.98 -9.98
CA ALA A 7 -70.61 -11.61 -11.39
C ALA A 7 -70.13 -12.83 -12.20
N VAL A 8 -70.63 -12.95 -13.43
CA VAL A 8 -70.84 -14.18 -14.22
C VAL A 8 -70.05 -14.16 -15.53
N ALA A 9 -69.70 -15.38 -16.01
CA ALA A 9 -69.45 -15.79 -17.41
C ALA A 9 -68.12 -15.40 -18.11
N ALA A 10 -67.54 -16.20 -19.02
CA ALA A 10 -67.95 -17.44 -19.70
C ALA A 10 -66.71 -18.29 -20.06
N ALA A 11 -66.89 -19.60 -20.14
CA ALA A 11 -65.91 -20.55 -20.67
C ALA A 11 -66.16 -20.80 -22.18
N ALA A 12 -65.07 -20.86 -22.95
CA ALA A 12 -65.05 -21.42 -24.30
C ALA A 12 -63.86 -22.38 -24.41
N ILE A 13 -64.13 -23.62 -24.82
CA ILE A 13 -63.17 -24.69 -25.09
C ILE A 13 -62.98 -24.74 -26.62
N LEU A 14 -61.74 -24.86 -27.13
CA LEU A 14 -61.40 -25.72 -28.27
C LEU A 14 -59.87 -25.85 -28.53
N ALA A 15 -59.39 -27.10 -28.42
CA ALA A 15 -58.32 -27.85 -29.11
C ALA A 15 -56.90 -27.27 -29.41
N PRO A 16 -55.82 -28.10 -29.30
CA PRO A 16 -54.43 -27.70 -29.54
C PRO A 16 -54.04 -27.81 -31.02
N ALA A 17 -53.35 -26.79 -31.54
CA ALA A 17 -52.67 -26.84 -32.82
C ALA A 17 -51.17 -27.10 -32.60
N ALA A 18 -50.68 -28.23 -33.10
CA ALA A 18 -49.27 -28.52 -33.25
C ALA A 18 -48.75 -27.85 -34.53
N CYS A 19 -47.74 -26.98 -34.41
CA CYS A 19 -46.91 -26.56 -35.53
C CYS A 19 -45.44 -26.54 -35.10
N SER A 20 -44.61 -27.10 -35.97
CA SER A 20 -43.19 -27.40 -35.83
C SER A 20 -42.32 -26.20 -35.46
N LYS A 21 -41.33 -26.43 -34.58
CA LYS A 21 -40.18 -25.53 -34.41
C LYS A 21 -39.38 -25.49 -35.71
N LYS A 22 -39.18 -24.29 -36.22
CA LYS A 22 -38.23 -23.98 -37.29
C LYS A 22 -37.09 -23.25 -36.59
N ASP A 23 -35.88 -23.78 -36.69
CA ASP A 23 -34.68 -23.17 -36.12
C ASP A 23 -34.51 -21.76 -36.69
N GLU A 24 -34.59 -20.77 -35.81
CA GLU A 24 -34.33 -19.37 -36.10
C GLU A 24 -32.87 -19.13 -35.72
N ALA A 25 -32.03 -18.95 -36.73
CA ALA A 25 -30.63 -18.61 -36.57
C ALA A 25 -30.52 -17.31 -35.77
N ALA A 26 -29.65 -17.31 -34.75
CA ALA A 26 -29.33 -16.12 -33.97
C ALA A 26 -28.87 -14.99 -34.92
N ALA A 27 -29.48 -13.82 -34.77
CA ALA A 27 -29.05 -12.61 -35.46
C ALA A 27 -27.64 -12.24 -35.00
N PRO A 28 -26.78 -11.71 -35.89
CA PRO A 28 -25.46 -11.25 -35.51
C PRO A 28 -25.59 -10.11 -34.49
N GLU A 29 -24.83 -10.22 -33.42
CA GLU A 29 -24.67 -9.20 -32.39
C GLU A 29 -24.16 -7.93 -33.05
N ILE A 30 -24.91 -6.83 -32.89
CA ILE A 30 -24.54 -5.53 -33.44
C ILE A 30 -23.37 -5.03 -32.59
N ALA A 31 -22.16 -5.11 -33.12
CA ALA A 31 -20.98 -4.50 -32.52
C ALA A 31 -21.28 -3.02 -32.24
N ALA A 32 -21.03 -2.60 -31.00
CA ALA A 32 -21.09 -1.19 -30.62
C ALA A 32 -20.18 -0.36 -31.54
N PRO A 33 -20.51 0.92 -31.82
CA PRO A 33 -19.63 1.77 -32.60
C PRO A 33 -18.27 1.87 -31.89
N ALA A 34 -17.18 1.77 -32.66
CA ALA A 34 -15.86 2.09 -32.15
C ALA A 34 -15.87 3.56 -31.70
N GLU A 35 -15.57 3.82 -30.44
CA GLU A 35 -15.30 5.15 -29.93
C GLU A 35 -13.84 5.48 -30.27
N ASP A 36 -13.60 6.64 -30.89
CA ASP A 36 -12.23 7.09 -31.18
C ASP A 36 -11.43 7.15 -29.86
N GLY A 37 -10.22 6.60 -29.85
CA GLY A 37 -9.35 6.52 -28.68
C GLY A 37 -9.69 5.42 -27.68
N VAL A 38 -10.61 4.47 -28.00
CA VAL A 38 -10.90 3.32 -27.14
C VAL A 38 -10.53 2.01 -27.84
N THR A 39 -9.54 1.31 -27.30
CA THR A 39 -9.08 0.00 -27.78
C THR A 39 -9.60 -1.11 -26.87
N HIS A 40 -10.54 -1.92 -27.36
CA HIS A 40 -10.98 -3.12 -26.65
C HIS A 40 -10.08 -4.30 -26.99
N VAL A 41 -9.36 -4.83 -26.00
CA VAL A 41 -8.44 -5.95 -26.17
C VAL A 41 -9.23 -7.23 -26.42
N SER A 42 -8.93 -7.93 -27.52
CA SER A 42 -9.59 -9.19 -27.85
C SER A 42 -9.11 -10.32 -26.94
N ALA A 43 -10.06 -11.09 -26.38
CA ALA A 43 -9.78 -12.37 -25.73
C ALA A 43 -9.68 -13.54 -26.73
N GLU A 44 -9.94 -13.31 -28.02
CA GLU A 44 -9.74 -14.32 -29.06
C GLU A 44 -8.25 -14.45 -29.41
N GLY A 45 -7.76 -15.68 -29.47
CA GLY A 45 -6.35 -15.97 -29.78
C GLY A 45 -5.45 -15.83 -28.56
N ASP A 46 -4.27 -15.26 -28.75
CA ASP A 46 -3.31 -15.00 -27.67
C ASP A 46 -3.59 -13.62 -27.06
N PHE A 47 -4.19 -13.61 -25.87
CA PHE A 47 -4.49 -12.37 -25.17
C PHE A 47 -3.25 -11.59 -24.79
N ALA A 48 -2.15 -12.27 -24.43
CA ALA A 48 -0.93 -11.59 -24.01
C ALA A 48 -0.32 -10.82 -25.19
N GLU A 49 -0.29 -11.43 -26.38
CA GLU A 49 0.13 -10.73 -27.62
C GLU A 49 -0.81 -9.56 -27.96
N ASN A 50 -2.13 -9.76 -27.82
CA ASN A 50 -3.12 -8.70 -28.11
C ASN A 50 -2.97 -7.50 -27.17
N LEU A 51 -2.79 -7.73 -25.87
CA LEU A 51 -2.60 -6.66 -24.89
C LEU A 51 -1.27 -5.96 -25.11
N GLN A 52 -0.19 -6.72 -25.34
CA GLN A 52 1.12 -6.14 -25.60
C GLN A 52 1.10 -5.25 -26.85
N LEU A 53 0.42 -5.69 -27.92
CA LEU A 53 0.25 -4.87 -29.12
C LEU A 53 -0.54 -3.59 -28.83
N ALA A 54 -1.64 -3.69 -28.07
CA ALA A 54 -2.44 -2.52 -27.71
C ALA A 54 -1.65 -1.49 -26.88
N LEU A 55 -0.77 -1.94 -25.98
CA LEU A 55 0.12 -1.05 -25.22
C LEU A 55 1.18 -0.38 -26.10
N ILE A 56 1.73 -1.10 -27.09
CA ILE A 56 2.73 -0.57 -28.04
C ILE A 56 2.11 0.43 -29.03
N GLU A 57 0.88 0.19 -29.46
CA GLU A 57 0.19 1.01 -30.45
C GLU A 57 -0.60 2.18 -29.83
N ALA A 58 -0.63 2.29 -28.50
CA ALA A 58 -1.32 3.35 -27.80
C ALA A 58 -0.83 4.74 -28.20
N GLU A 59 -1.76 5.67 -28.36
CA GLU A 59 -1.48 7.10 -28.50
C GLU A 59 -1.92 7.85 -27.24
N PRO A 60 -1.33 9.02 -26.92
CA PRO A 60 -1.77 9.82 -25.78
C PRO A 60 -3.26 10.17 -25.84
N GLY A 61 -3.96 9.92 -24.73
CA GLY A 61 -5.41 10.03 -24.59
C GLY A 61 -6.17 8.72 -24.78
N ASP A 62 -5.49 7.64 -25.18
CA ASP A 62 -6.13 6.36 -25.42
C ASP A 62 -6.58 5.65 -24.14
N LYS A 63 -7.68 4.92 -24.27
CA LYS A 63 -8.20 3.99 -23.28
C LYS A 63 -8.13 2.55 -23.79
N ILE A 64 -7.30 1.73 -23.15
CA ILE A 64 -7.20 0.31 -23.41
C ILE A 64 -8.11 -0.43 -22.42
N VAL A 65 -9.08 -1.17 -22.94
CA VAL A 65 -10.10 -1.88 -22.14
C VAL A 65 -9.91 -3.38 -22.28
N MET A 66 -9.57 -4.03 -21.18
CA MET A 66 -9.43 -5.47 -21.05
C MET A 66 -10.79 -6.11 -20.66
N PRO A 67 -11.17 -7.25 -21.28
CA PRO A 67 -12.36 -7.98 -20.92
C PRO A 67 -12.22 -8.71 -19.58
N GLU A 68 -13.34 -9.18 -19.04
CA GLU A 68 -13.35 -10.13 -17.94
C GLU A 68 -12.68 -11.45 -18.37
N GLY A 69 -11.84 -12.01 -17.49
CA GLY A 69 -11.12 -13.25 -17.72
C GLY A 69 -9.85 -13.35 -16.89
N THR A 70 -9.24 -14.54 -16.90
CA THR A 70 -7.89 -14.77 -16.38
C THR A 70 -6.99 -15.10 -17.55
N PHE A 71 -5.92 -14.32 -17.71
CA PHE A 71 -5.05 -14.37 -18.87
C PHE A 71 -3.62 -14.66 -18.43
N GLU A 72 -3.01 -15.70 -19.01
CA GLU A 72 -1.67 -16.13 -18.65
C GLU A 72 -0.60 -15.30 -19.37
N PHE A 73 0.45 -14.94 -18.63
CA PHE A 73 1.62 -14.21 -19.13
C PHE A 73 2.91 -14.97 -18.83
N THR A 74 3.82 -14.98 -19.79
CA THR A 74 5.16 -15.58 -19.64
C THR A 74 6.29 -14.54 -19.58
N THR A 75 5.96 -13.28 -19.87
CA THR A 75 6.83 -12.09 -19.87
C THR A 75 6.08 -10.89 -19.28
N GLY A 76 6.81 -9.93 -18.72
CA GLY A 76 6.24 -8.68 -18.21
C GLY A 76 5.69 -7.78 -19.32
N LEU A 77 4.85 -6.83 -18.92
CA LEU A 77 4.27 -5.78 -19.78
C LEU A 77 4.98 -4.45 -19.55
N SER A 78 4.94 -3.56 -20.55
CA SER A 78 5.45 -2.20 -20.43
C SER A 78 4.48 -1.20 -21.06
N LEU A 79 4.34 -0.04 -20.43
CA LEU A 79 3.64 1.14 -20.96
C LEU A 79 4.56 2.37 -20.83
N ASP A 80 4.90 2.97 -21.97
CA ASP A 80 5.81 4.11 -22.09
C ASP A 80 5.19 5.29 -22.85
N VAL A 81 3.85 5.32 -22.92
CA VAL A 81 3.06 6.36 -23.57
C VAL A 81 2.26 7.13 -22.52
N ASP A 82 2.43 8.45 -22.51
CA ASP A 82 1.74 9.36 -21.60
C ASP A 82 0.22 9.39 -21.84
N ASP A 83 -0.56 9.77 -20.82
CA ASP A 83 -2.01 10.00 -20.90
C ASP A 83 -2.81 8.77 -21.37
N VAL A 84 -2.40 7.58 -20.94
CA VAL A 84 -3.09 6.31 -21.26
C VAL A 84 -3.87 5.80 -20.05
N THR A 85 -5.12 5.36 -20.31
CA THR A 85 -5.92 4.62 -19.33
C THR A 85 -5.92 3.12 -19.66
N LEU A 86 -5.38 2.28 -18.77
CA LEU A 86 -5.52 0.83 -18.82
C LEU A 86 -6.62 0.38 -17.85
N ALA A 87 -7.72 -0.16 -18.38
CA ALA A 87 -8.90 -0.51 -17.60
C ALA A 87 -9.28 -1.99 -17.79
N GLY A 88 -9.57 -2.71 -16.71
CA GLY A 88 -10.21 -4.03 -16.76
C GLY A 88 -11.72 -3.98 -16.50
N ALA A 89 -12.33 -5.16 -16.35
CA ALA A 89 -13.74 -5.32 -16.02
C ALA A 89 -14.04 -5.26 -14.50
N GLY A 90 -13.00 -5.17 -13.67
CA GLY A 90 -13.02 -5.12 -12.21
C GLY A 90 -11.84 -5.91 -11.60
N GLN A 91 -11.39 -5.51 -10.41
CA GLN A 91 -10.18 -6.06 -9.75
C GLN A 91 -10.16 -7.60 -9.56
N GLY A 92 -11.34 -8.21 -9.39
CA GLY A 92 -11.52 -9.67 -9.28
C GLY A 92 -12.09 -10.34 -10.54
N LYS A 93 -12.12 -9.62 -11.67
CA LYS A 93 -12.75 -10.05 -12.93
C LYS A 93 -11.76 -10.13 -14.07
N THR A 94 -10.91 -9.12 -14.24
CA THR A 94 -9.79 -9.15 -15.18
C THR A 94 -8.54 -9.47 -14.37
N ILE A 95 -7.93 -10.62 -14.61
CA ILE A 95 -6.74 -11.09 -13.88
C ILE A 95 -5.62 -11.36 -14.89
N LEU A 96 -4.50 -10.68 -14.73
CA LEU A 96 -3.24 -10.92 -15.44
C LEU A 96 -2.39 -11.86 -14.58
N ASP A 97 -2.27 -13.12 -15.01
CA ASP A 97 -1.64 -14.21 -14.26
C ASP A 97 -0.23 -14.49 -14.77
N PHE A 98 0.76 -14.21 -13.92
CA PHE A 98 2.19 -14.33 -14.21
C PHE A 98 2.81 -15.58 -13.57
N ALA A 99 2.02 -16.55 -13.10
CA ALA A 99 2.54 -17.78 -12.49
C ALA A 99 3.56 -18.53 -13.38
N ASN A 100 3.43 -18.38 -14.70
CA ASN A 100 4.32 -18.97 -15.72
C ASN A 100 5.40 -18.00 -16.26
N GLN A 101 5.61 -16.85 -15.63
CA GLN A 101 6.63 -15.87 -16.02
C GLN A 101 8.03 -16.49 -15.93
N THR A 102 8.79 -16.33 -17.01
CA THR A 102 10.09 -17.01 -17.21
C THR A 102 11.30 -16.15 -16.85
N GLY A 103 11.15 -14.82 -16.88
CA GLY A 103 12.19 -13.86 -16.48
C GLY A 103 11.96 -13.31 -15.07
N ALA A 104 13.02 -12.78 -14.46
CA ALA A 104 12.88 -11.90 -13.30
C ALA A 104 12.48 -10.53 -13.83
N GLY A 105 11.28 -10.06 -13.48
CA GLY A 105 10.76 -8.79 -13.97
C GLY A 105 9.39 -8.51 -13.41
N GLU A 106 9.01 -7.24 -13.51
CA GLU A 106 7.74 -6.73 -13.08
C GLU A 106 6.59 -7.33 -13.91
N GLY A 107 5.39 -7.43 -13.35
CA GLY A 107 4.19 -7.77 -14.10
C GLY A 107 3.85 -6.68 -15.11
N LEU A 108 3.84 -5.43 -14.66
CA LEU A 108 3.67 -4.24 -15.48
C LEU A 108 4.67 -3.16 -15.06
N LEU A 109 5.46 -2.68 -16.02
CA LEU A 109 6.33 -1.51 -15.89
C LEU A 109 5.68 -0.31 -16.59
N VAL A 110 5.54 0.80 -15.87
CA VAL A 110 5.10 2.10 -16.41
C VAL A 110 6.27 3.09 -16.34
N THR A 111 6.55 3.76 -17.45
CA THR A 111 7.55 4.84 -17.55
C THR A 111 6.94 5.98 -18.36
N ALA A 112 5.82 6.50 -17.88
CA ALA A 112 4.99 7.47 -18.59
C ALA A 112 4.15 8.30 -17.60
N ASP A 113 3.82 9.52 -18.01
CA ASP A 113 3.05 10.48 -17.24
C ASP A 113 1.54 10.36 -17.46
N ASP A 114 0.73 10.87 -16.53
CA ASP A 114 -0.74 10.95 -16.64
C ASP A 114 -1.42 9.58 -16.86
N VAL A 115 -0.79 8.48 -16.46
CA VAL A 115 -1.32 7.12 -16.62
C VAL A 115 -2.36 6.79 -15.56
N VAL A 116 -3.46 6.16 -15.99
CA VAL A 116 -4.50 5.62 -15.08
C VAL A 116 -4.59 4.10 -15.24
N LEU A 117 -4.30 3.38 -14.16
CA LEU A 117 -4.48 1.93 -14.06
C LEU A 117 -5.74 1.66 -13.23
N SER A 118 -6.71 0.96 -13.82
CA SER A 118 -8.01 0.76 -13.17
C SER A 118 -8.63 -0.63 -13.37
N ASP A 119 -9.28 -1.16 -12.34
CA ASP A 119 -10.24 -2.27 -12.47
C ASP A 119 -9.64 -3.61 -12.96
N PHE A 120 -8.43 -3.98 -12.55
CA PHE A 120 -7.84 -5.30 -12.85
C PHE A 120 -6.94 -5.83 -11.73
N GLY A 121 -6.64 -7.13 -11.79
CA GLY A 121 -5.73 -7.82 -10.89
C GLY A 121 -4.44 -8.26 -11.59
N ILE A 122 -3.32 -8.23 -10.88
CA ILE A 122 -2.05 -8.88 -11.25
C ILE A 122 -1.78 -9.97 -10.22
N ARG A 123 -1.36 -11.15 -10.68
CA ARG A 123 -1.10 -12.29 -9.82
C ARG A 123 0.23 -12.98 -10.14
N ASP A 124 0.93 -13.41 -9.10
CA ASP A 124 2.05 -14.36 -9.14
C ASP A 124 3.23 -13.95 -10.04
N THR A 125 3.58 -12.66 -10.03
CA THR A 125 4.78 -12.15 -10.72
C THR A 125 6.06 -12.69 -10.07
N LYS A 126 7.13 -12.87 -10.85
CA LYS A 126 8.47 -13.23 -10.36
C LYS A 126 9.18 -12.07 -9.69
N GLY A 127 8.92 -10.84 -10.12
CA GLY A 127 9.37 -9.60 -9.50
C GLY A 127 8.18 -8.78 -9.02
N ASP A 128 8.29 -7.47 -9.06
CA ASP A 128 7.25 -6.54 -8.60
C ASP A 128 5.93 -6.74 -9.36
N GLY A 129 4.81 -6.39 -8.74
CA GLY A 129 3.50 -6.47 -9.38
C GLY A 129 3.35 -5.41 -10.47
N ILE A 130 3.19 -4.15 -10.03
CA ILE A 130 3.17 -2.97 -10.89
C ILE A 130 4.21 -1.99 -10.38
N LYS A 131 5.11 -1.59 -11.27
CA LYS A 131 6.10 -0.57 -11.00
C LYS A 131 5.91 0.60 -11.93
N SER A 132 5.88 1.81 -11.37
CA SER A 132 6.01 3.03 -12.16
C SER A 132 7.26 3.77 -11.75
N LYS A 133 8.05 4.19 -12.72
CA LYS A 133 9.29 4.90 -12.48
C LYS A 133 9.32 6.17 -13.29
N ASP A 134 9.67 7.29 -12.64
CA ASP A 134 9.72 8.60 -13.32
C ASP A 134 8.39 8.86 -14.05
N SER A 135 7.28 8.71 -13.32
CA SER A 135 5.91 8.67 -13.85
C SER A 135 5.03 9.61 -13.04
N ASP A 136 4.91 10.85 -13.48
CA ASP A 136 4.13 11.86 -12.76
C ASP A 136 2.63 11.71 -13.02
N ARG A 137 1.80 12.09 -12.04
CA ARG A 137 0.33 12.07 -12.11
C ARG A 137 -0.24 10.66 -12.33
N ILE A 138 0.46 9.64 -11.84
CA ILE A 138 0.02 8.25 -11.96
C ILE A 138 -1.10 7.91 -10.96
N THR A 139 -2.12 7.21 -11.45
CA THR A 139 -3.26 6.74 -10.64
C THR A 139 -3.40 5.23 -10.69
N TYR A 140 -3.46 4.63 -9.50
CA TYR A 140 -3.84 3.24 -9.26
C TYR A 140 -5.21 3.23 -8.58
N GLN A 141 -6.22 2.64 -9.22
CA GLN A 141 -7.56 2.55 -8.63
C GLN A 141 -8.22 1.20 -8.85
N TYR A 142 -8.77 0.60 -7.79
CA TYR A 142 -9.40 -0.73 -7.90
C TYR A 142 -8.47 -1.76 -8.53
N ILE A 143 -7.23 -1.79 -8.05
CA ILE A 143 -6.20 -2.75 -8.47
C ILE A 143 -6.02 -3.80 -7.38
N THR A 144 -5.91 -5.06 -7.78
CA THR A 144 -5.43 -6.13 -6.88
C THR A 144 -4.05 -6.61 -7.33
N VAL A 145 -3.07 -6.68 -6.43
CA VAL A 145 -1.80 -7.37 -6.67
C VAL A 145 -1.63 -8.45 -5.63
N GLU A 146 -1.48 -9.71 -6.05
CA GLU A 146 -1.35 -10.82 -5.11
C GLU A 146 -0.30 -11.86 -5.51
N TRP A 147 0.40 -12.38 -4.51
CA TRP A 147 1.05 -13.68 -4.58
C TRP A 147 0.15 -14.71 -3.88
N SER A 148 -0.33 -15.69 -4.65
CA SER A 148 -1.44 -16.55 -4.29
C SER A 148 -1.09 -17.63 -3.25
N GLY A 149 0.21 -17.85 -3.03
CA GLY A 149 0.75 -18.76 -2.03
C GLY A 149 0.65 -18.24 -0.59
N GLU A 150 1.27 -19.00 0.32
CA GLU A 150 1.61 -18.46 1.64
C GLU A 150 2.71 -17.40 1.50
N PRO A 151 2.85 -16.48 2.46
CA PRO A 151 3.97 -15.53 2.50
C PRO A 151 5.32 -16.25 2.34
N ASP A 152 6.11 -15.83 1.35
CA ASP A 152 7.34 -16.50 0.95
C ASP A 152 8.39 -15.49 0.49
N GLU A 153 9.65 -15.69 0.88
CA GLU A 153 10.78 -14.81 0.55
C GLU A 153 11.06 -14.72 -0.97
N THR A 154 10.54 -15.66 -1.76
CA THR A 154 10.69 -15.70 -3.21
C THR A 154 9.58 -14.98 -3.98
N ASN A 155 8.56 -14.46 -3.28
CA ASN A 155 7.57 -13.56 -3.86
C ASN A 155 8.25 -12.25 -4.32
N GLY A 156 7.59 -11.53 -5.22
CA GLY A 156 8.04 -10.21 -5.63
C GLY A 156 8.13 -9.24 -4.45
N ALA A 157 9.08 -8.31 -4.54
CA ALA A 157 9.37 -7.38 -3.46
C ALA A 157 8.21 -6.41 -3.23
N TYR A 158 7.72 -5.79 -4.30
CA TYR A 158 6.72 -4.73 -4.19
C TYR A 158 5.44 -5.01 -4.97
N GLY A 159 4.28 -4.80 -4.35
CA GLY A 159 2.98 -4.97 -5.01
C GLY A 159 2.66 -3.82 -5.97
N ILE A 160 2.36 -2.64 -5.41
CA ILE A 160 2.24 -1.37 -6.13
C ILE A 160 3.48 -0.54 -5.80
N TYR A 161 4.24 -0.14 -6.81
CA TYR A 161 5.57 0.45 -6.66
C TYR A 161 5.80 1.69 -7.55
N PRO A 162 5.19 2.84 -7.23
CA PRO A 162 5.65 4.13 -7.71
C PRO A 162 6.98 4.55 -7.08
N VAL A 163 7.91 4.98 -7.92
CA VAL A 163 9.22 5.49 -7.51
C VAL A 163 9.69 6.65 -8.36
N GLU A 164 10.42 7.60 -7.76
CA GLU A 164 10.91 8.79 -8.46
C GLU A 164 9.76 9.54 -9.17
N SER A 165 8.59 9.66 -8.53
CA SER A 165 7.35 10.16 -9.16
C SER A 165 6.71 11.32 -8.38
N THR A 166 5.95 12.17 -9.06
CA THR A 166 5.19 13.27 -8.45
C THR A 166 3.70 13.09 -8.67
N ASP A 167 2.87 13.52 -7.71
CA ASP A 167 1.42 13.47 -7.79
C ASP A 167 0.89 12.03 -7.93
N VAL A 168 1.17 11.18 -6.94
CA VAL A 168 0.84 9.76 -6.94
C VAL A 168 -0.50 9.52 -6.22
N LEU A 169 -1.44 8.83 -6.88
CA LEU A 169 -2.69 8.38 -6.25
C LEU A 169 -2.76 6.85 -6.23
N VAL A 170 -2.83 6.27 -5.04
CA VAL A 170 -3.20 4.85 -4.81
C VAL A 170 -4.50 4.83 -4.03
N GLN A 171 -5.58 4.31 -4.64
CA GLN A 171 -6.89 4.29 -3.99
C GLN A 171 -7.67 3.00 -4.23
N ASN A 172 -8.37 2.50 -3.21
CA ASN A 172 -9.21 1.32 -3.34
C ASN A 172 -8.46 0.09 -3.88
N CYS A 173 -7.17 -0.03 -3.57
CA CYS A 173 -6.34 -1.14 -4.03
C CYS A 173 -6.25 -2.25 -2.96
N THR A 174 -5.96 -3.47 -3.38
CA THR A 174 -5.66 -4.60 -2.48
C THR A 174 -4.30 -5.19 -2.85
N VAL A 175 -3.41 -5.31 -1.88
CA VAL A 175 -2.07 -5.89 -2.09
C VAL A 175 -1.80 -6.99 -1.07
N ARG A 176 -1.29 -8.13 -1.54
CA ARG A 176 -1.07 -9.30 -0.69
C ARG A 176 0.16 -10.12 -1.05
N GLY A 177 0.95 -10.48 -0.04
CA GLY A 177 2.02 -11.47 -0.15
C GLY A 177 3.37 -10.93 -0.62
N ALA A 178 3.55 -9.61 -0.68
CA ALA A 178 4.80 -8.98 -1.10
C ALA A 178 5.93 -9.28 -0.10
N SER A 179 7.10 -9.68 -0.60
CA SER A 179 8.27 -10.02 0.22
C SER A 179 9.00 -8.81 0.80
N ASP A 180 8.62 -7.60 0.38
CA ASP A 180 9.09 -6.34 0.95
C ASP A 180 7.90 -5.46 1.37
N ALA A 181 7.21 -4.81 0.44
CA ALA A 181 6.07 -3.95 0.76
C ALA A 181 4.88 -4.15 -0.18
N GLY A 182 3.68 -4.20 0.39
CA GLY A 182 2.45 -4.31 -0.39
C GLY A 182 2.24 -3.10 -1.29
N ILE A 183 2.10 -1.92 -0.68
CA ILE A 183 2.13 -0.62 -1.36
C ILE A 183 3.43 0.06 -0.93
N TYR A 184 4.32 0.30 -1.88
CA TYR A 184 5.56 1.02 -1.69
C TYR A 184 5.53 2.30 -2.50
N VAL A 185 5.71 3.45 -1.84
CA VAL A 185 5.90 4.74 -2.53
C VAL A 185 7.25 5.29 -2.12
N GLY A 186 8.20 5.25 -3.05
CA GLY A 186 9.59 5.64 -2.78
C GLY A 186 10.00 6.89 -3.53
N GLN A 187 10.87 7.71 -2.93
CA GLN A 187 11.55 8.81 -3.64
C GLN A 187 10.59 9.75 -4.39
N SER A 188 9.39 9.96 -3.85
CA SER A 188 8.27 10.59 -4.55
C SER A 188 7.72 11.80 -3.79
N GLN A 189 6.91 12.63 -4.46
CA GLN A 189 6.31 13.83 -3.89
C GLN A 189 4.81 13.95 -4.19
N ASN A 190 4.04 14.53 -3.26
CA ASN A 190 2.58 14.71 -3.37
C ASN A 190 1.88 13.36 -3.56
N ILE A 191 1.69 12.66 -2.46
CA ILE A 191 1.26 11.27 -2.46
C ILE A 191 -0.06 11.16 -1.70
N ILE A 192 -1.01 10.41 -2.26
CA ILE A 192 -2.20 9.96 -1.54
C ILE A 192 -2.27 8.44 -1.64
N VAL A 193 -2.29 7.76 -0.49
CA VAL A 193 -2.62 6.34 -0.36
C VAL A 193 -3.87 6.23 0.50
N ARG A 194 -5.00 5.84 -0.10
CA ARG A 194 -6.29 5.80 0.61
C ARG A 194 -7.17 4.60 0.34
N ASP A 195 -8.07 4.32 1.27
CA ASP A 195 -9.16 3.35 1.12
C ASP A 195 -8.68 1.96 0.62
N SER A 196 -7.42 1.61 0.89
CA SER A 196 -6.75 0.41 0.36
C SER A 196 -6.51 -0.63 1.44
N VAL A 197 -6.35 -1.88 1.03
CA VAL A 197 -6.08 -3.02 1.92
C VAL A 197 -4.69 -3.57 1.63
N ALA A 198 -3.82 -3.58 2.64
CA ALA A 198 -2.53 -4.23 2.57
C ALA A 198 -2.46 -5.35 3.60
N GLU A 199 -2.32 -6.60 3.14
CA GLU A 199 -2.31 -7.75 4.02
C GLU A 199 -1.30 -8.85 3.67
N TYR A 200 -0.79 -9.55 4.68
CA TYR A 200 0.17 -10.65 4.49
C TYR A 200 1.46 -10.27 3.75
N ASN A 201 1.85 -9.00 3.79
CA ASN A 201 3.14 -8.51 3.28
C ASN A 201 4.16 -8.44 4.43
N VAL A 202 5.44 -8.20 4.12
CA VAL A 202 6.38 -7.81 5.17
C VAL A 202 6.00 -6.44 5.72
N ALA A 203 6.03 -5.40 4.90
CA ALA A 203 5.43 -4.10 5.17
C ALA A 203 4.07 -3.99 4.45
N GLY A 204 3.01 -3.58 5.16
CA GLY A 204 1.73 -3.32 4.51
C GLY A 204 1.83 -2.15 3.53
N ILE A 205 2.11 -0.96 4.08
CA ILE A 205 2.31 0.27 3.32
C ILE A 205 3.64 0.88 3.73
N GLU A 206 4.46 1.28 2.76
CA GLU A 206 5.73 1.97 2.99
C GLU A 206 5.82 3.28 2.21
N ILE A 207 6.16 4.35 2.93
CA ILE A 207 6.52 5.65 2.37
C ILE A 207 8.00 5.86 2.63
N GLU A 208 8.83 5.70 1.60
CA GLU A 208 10.29 5.76 1.70
C GLU A 208 10.85 7.01 1.01
N ASN A 209 11.72 7.76 1.67
CA ASN A 209 12.48 8.87 1.09
C ASN A 209 11.59 9.87 0.30
N SER A 210 10.35 10.05 0.76
CA SER A 210 9.30 10.77 0.05
C SER A 210 8.81 11.98 0.84
N SER A 211 8.16 12.92 0.15
CA SER A 211 7.68 14.16 0.75
C SER A 211 6.22 14.47 0.44
N PHE A 212 5.51 15.07 1.41
CA PHE A 212 4.10 15.47 1.26
C PHE A 212 3.20 14.27 0.94
N ALA A 213 3.04 13.37 1.92
CA ALA A 213 2.25 12.15 1.76
C ALA A 213 1.06 12.11 2.73
N ASP A 214 -0.12 11.76 2.21
CA ASP A 214 -1.32 11.47 2.99
C ASP A 214 -1.66 9.98 2.88
N VAL A 215 -1.61 9.27 4.01
CA VAL A 215 -1.92 7.84 4.11
C VAL A 215 -3.12 7.67 5.03
N TYR A 216 -4.30 7.41 4.48
CA TYR A 216 -5.53 7.40 5.28
C TYR A 216 -6.65 6.47 4.84
N GLY A 217 -7.52 6.07 5.77
CA GLY A 217 -8.66 5.20 5.47
C GLY A 217 -8.26 3.78 5.03
N ASN A 218 -6.98 3.41 5.20
CA ASN A 218 -6.48 2.11 4.78
C ASN A 218 -6.67 1.05 5.89
N VAL A 219 -6.66 -0.21 5.48
CA VAL A 219 -6.57 -1.36 6.37
C VAL A 219 -5.22 -2.03 6.16
N ALA A 220 -4.31 -1.87 7.11
CA ALA A 220 -3.03 -2.57 7.16
C ALA A 220 -3.12 -3.69 8.19
N ARG A 221 -3.29 -4.94 7.74
CA ARG A 221 -3.51 -6.08 8.63
C ARG A 221 -2.73 -7.32 8.27
N HIS A 222 -2.41 -8.15 9.25
CA HIS A 222 -1.70 -9.41 9.02
C HIS A 222 -0.38 -9.25 8.25
N ASN A 223 0.26 -8.09 8.27
CA ASN A 223 1.62 -7.92 7.76
C ASN A 223 2.64 -8.29 8.85
N ALA A 224 3.95 -8.23 8.58
CA ALA A 224 4.94 -8.25 9.65
C ALA A 224 5.04 -6.88 10.35
N GLY A 225 5.03 -5.80 9.56
CA GLY A 225 4.84 -4.42 9.96
C GLY A 225 3.67 -3.79 9.19
N GLY A 226 2.79 -3.04 9.88
CA GLY A 226 1.61 -2.44 9.24
C GLY A 226 1.95 -1.29 8.29
N ILE A 227 2.40 -0.15 8.82
CA ILE A 227 2.78 1.04 8.04
C ILE A 227 4.21 1.49 8.39
N LEU A 228 5.05 1.74 7.39
CA LEU A 228 6.43 2.20 7.54
C LEU A 228 6.60 3.58 6.90
N VAL A 229 7.24 4.51 7.60
CA VAL A 229 7.60 5.84 7.08
C VAL A 229 9.09 6.04 7.28
N PHE A 230 9.86 5.80 6.23
CA PHE A 230 11.32 5.68 6.27
C PHE A 230 12.00 6.80 5.48
N ASP A 231 13.17 7.19 5.95
CA ASP A 231 14.19 7.88 5.14
C ASP A 231 15.47 7.03 5.23
N LEU A 232 16.08 6.72 4.10
CA LEU A 232 17.31 5.92 4.01
C LEU A 232 18.45 6.73 3.36
N PRO A 233 19.71 6.46 3.72
CA PRO A 233 20.86 7.12 3.12
C PRO A 233 21.20 6.58 1.72
N ASP A 234 22.09 7.29 1.02
CA ASP A 234 22.76 6.83 -0.21
C ASP A 234 21.80 6.56 -1.39
N LEU A 235 20.65 7.25 -1.44
CA LEU A 235 19.65 7.20 -2.50
C LEU A 235 19.58 8.49 -3.35
N PRO A 236 19.10 8.42 -4.61
CA PRO A 236 18.93 9.60 -5.47
C PRO A 236 18.09 10.73 -4.85
N VAL A 237 17.01 10.36 -4.15
CA VAL A 237 16.19 11.27 -3.36
C VAL A 237 16.29 10.85 -1.90
N MET A 238 16.55 11.81 -1.01
CA MET A 238 16.54 11.64 0.44
C MET A 238 15.90 12.85 1.12
N GLY A 239 15.76 12.79 2.45
CA GLY A 239 15.18 13.86 3.24
C GLY A 239 13.67 13.74 3.30
N GLY A 240 13.17 12.52 3.49
CA GLY A 240 11.75 12.24 3.67
C GLY A 240 11.16 13.08 4.80
N HIS A 241 10.02 13.72 4.49
CA HIS A 241 9.35 14.58 5.45
C HIS A 241 7.87 14.81 5.11
N SER A 242 7.10 15.33 6.08
CA SER A 242 5.73 15.82 5.83
C SER A 242 4.75 14.73 5.43
N THR A 243 4.73 13.67 6.22
CA THR A 243 3.81 12.53 6.05
C THR A 243 2.71 12.62 7.11
N ARG A 244 1.45 12.52 6.68
CA ARG A 244 0.28 12.43 7.56
C ARG A 244 -0.31 11.03 7.42
N VAL A 245 -0.31 10.29 8.51
CA VAL A 245 -0.89 8.95 8.62
C VAL A 245 -2.09 9.03 9.53
N TYR A 246 -3.30 8.93 8.99
CA TYR A 246 -4.51 9.17 9.76
C TYR A 246 -5.71 8.31 9.38
N ASP A 247 -6.60 8.07 10.34
CA ASP A 247 -7.84 7.29 10.14
C ASP A 247 -7.62 5.91 9.48
N ASN A 248 -6.49 5.25 9.75
CA ASN A 248 -6.21 3.88 9.29
C ASN A 248 -6.55 2.84 10.37
N ASP A 249 -6.96 1.64 9.94
CA ASP A 249 -7.01 0.44 10.76
C ASP A 249 -5.68 -0.33 10.61
N ILE A 250 -4.84 -0.30 11.64
CA ILE A 250 -3.50 -0.90 11.69
C ILE A 250 -3.52 -2.05 12.70
N VAL A 251 -3.94 -3.23 12.24
CA VAL A 251 -4.44 -4.28 13.13
C VAL A 251 -3.85 -5.65 12.86
N GLU A 252 -3.57 -6.43 13.91
CA GLU A 252 -3.18 -7.83 13.79
C GLU A 252 -1.96 -8.07 12.86
N ASN A 253 -1.01 -7.12 12.79
CA ASN A 253 0.18 -7.23 11.94
C ASN A 253 1.21 -8.20 12.55
N ASN A 254 0.86 -9.48 12.56
CA ASN A 254 1.56 -10.54 13.28
C ASN A 254 2.16 -11.64 12.37
N THR A 255 2.17 -11.43 11.05
CA THR A 255 2.79 -12.37 10.12
C THR A 255 4.30 -12.42 10.37
N VAL A 256 4.87 -13.63 10.32
CA VAL A 256 6.32 -13.82 10.47
C VAL A 256 7.01 -13.11 9.33
N ASN A 257 7.98 -12.25 9.64
CA ASN A 257 8.75 -11.52 8.63
C ASN A 257 9.48 -12.52 7.73
N PHE A 258 9.26 -12.37 6.42
CA PHE A 258 9.76 -13.24 5.36
C PHE A 258 10.58 -12.47 4.33
N ALA A 259 11.03 -11.26 4.66
CA ALA A 259 11.87 -10.49 3.76
C ALA A 259 13.20 -11.20 3.51
N PRO A 260 13.74 -11.13 2.28
CA PRO A 260 15.08 -11.61 1.98
C PRO A 260 16.11 -10.99 2.93
N VAL A 261 17.03 -11.83 3.42
CA VAL A 261 18.11 -11.37 4.30
C VAL A 261 18.96 -10.32 3.59
N GLY A 262 19.11 -9.16 4.23
CA GLY A 262 19.87 -8.01 3.72
C GLY A 262 19.00 -6.83 3.31
N ASN A 263 17.70 -7.03 3.07
CA ASN A 263 16.75 -5.93 2.91
C ASN A 263 16.56 -5.21 4.25
N ILE A 264 16.33 -3.90 4.23
CA ILE A 264 16.15 -3.11 5.45
C ILE A 264 14.93 -3.58 6.24
N VAL A 265 13.84 -3.94 5.54
CA VAL A 265 12.61 -4.44 6.15
C VAL A 265 12.77 -5.82 6.80
N ALA A 266 13.84 -6.56 6.54
CA ALA A 266 14.16 -7.80 7.26
C ALA A 266 14.45 -7.53 8.75
N GLY A 267 14.75 -6.28 9.11
CA GLY A 267 14.90 -5.83 10.49
C GLY A 267 13.57 -5.55 11.20
N VAL A 268 12.44 -5.47 10.49
CA VAL A 268 11.13 -5.14 11.07
C VAL A 268 10.66 -6.28 11.97
N PRO A 269 10.49 -6.06 13.28
CA PRO A 269 9.94 -7.09 14.17
C PRO A 269 8.50 -7.40 13.78
N SER A 270 8.18 -8.67 13.52
CA SER A 270 6.79 -9.12 13.38
C SER A 270 5.96 -8.69 14.58
N GLY A 271 4.71 -8.28 14.38
CA GLY A 271 3.88 -7.75 15.44
C GLY A 271 3.92 -6.23 15.55
N THR A 272 4.52 -5.52 14.59
CA THR A 272 4.66 -4.07 14.65
C THR A 272 3.51 -3.38 13.91
N GLY A 273 2.82 -2.45 14.57
CA GLY A 273 1.78 -1.64 13.94
C GLY A 273 2.37 -0.64 12.95
N MET A 274 3.17 0.30 13.45
CA MET A 274 3.79 1.35 12.64
C MET A 274 5.23 1.63 13.05
N ILE A 275 6.07 1.98 12.07
CA ILE A 275 7.43 2.49 12.33
C ILE A 275 7.62 3.82 11.61
N VAL A 276 8.19 4.80 12.31
CA VAL A 276 8.82 5.97 11.70
C VAL A 276 10.32 5.90 11.93
N MET A 277 11.08 5.90 10.84
CA MET A 277 12.54 5.81 10.90
C MET A 277 13.19 7.00 10.19
N ALA A 278 14.06 7.72 10.90
CA ALA A 278 14.88 8.82 10.36
C ALA A 278 14.12 9.90 9.56
N ASN A 279 12.81 10.03 9.80
CA ASN A 279 11.94 10.93 9.05
C ASN A 279 11.61 12.19 9.86
N SER A 280 11.03 13.19 9.20
CA SER A 280 10.67 14.45 9.86
C SER A 280 9.28 14.98 9.53
N ASP A 281 8.70 15.74 10.46
CA ASP A 281 7.38 16.37 10.28
C ASP A 281 6.29 15.34 9.94
N VAL A 282 6.15 14.33 10.81
CA VAL A 282 5.20 13.22 10.63
C VAL A 282 4.06 13.33 11.64
N TYR A 283 2.82 13.28 11.15
CA TYR A 283 1.61 13.30 11.96
C TYR A 283 0.96 11.92 11.94
N ILE A 284 0.71 11.36 13.11
CA ILE A 284 0.07 10.06 13.30
C ILE A 284 -1.19 10.31 14.12
N THR A 285 -2.35 10.42 13.46
CA THR A 285 -3.56 10.95 14.09
C THR A 285 -4.80 10.10 13.83
N GLY A 286 -5.63 9.87 14.84
CA GLY A 286 -6.92 9.19 14.64
C GLY A 286 -6.86 7.73 14.16
N ASN A 287 -5.69 7.09 14.12
CA ASN A 287 -5.57 5.69 13.69
C ASN A 287 -6.06 4.74 14.78
N ARG A 288 -6.50 3.55 14.36
CA ARG A 288 -6.80 2.44 15.25
C ARG A 288 -5.70 1.40 15.19
N PHE A 289 -4.98 1.25 16.28
CA PHE A 289 -4.04 0.16 16.52
C PHE A 289 -4.73 -0.92 17.35
N ALA A 290 -4.74 -2.15 16.85
CA ALA A 290 -5.27 -3.27 17.62
C ALA A 290 -4.53 -4.57 17.39
N ASP A 291 -4.28 -5.31 18.47
CA ASP A 291 -3.77 -6.69 18.44
C ASP A 291 -2.44 -6.87 17.67
N ASN A 292 -1.62 -5.82 17.61
CA ASN A 292 -0.22 -5.90 17.16
C ASN A 292 0.62 -6.45 18.32
N ARG A 293 1.30 -7.57 18.14
CA ARG A 293 1.88 -8.32 19.27
C ARG A 293 3.21 -7.78 19.80
N THR A 294 3.91 -6.94 19.04
CA THR A 294 5.21 -6.38 19.43
C THR A 294 5.11 -4.95 19.93
N VAL A 295 4.64 -4.03 19.10
CA VAL A 295 4.54 -2.61 19.43
C VAL A 295 3.52 -1.95 18.50
N ASP A 296 2.75 -0.99 18.98
CA ASP A 296 1.81 -0.28 18.11
C ASP A 296 2.53 0.80 17.28
N VAL A 297 3.39 1.60 17.91
CA VAL A 297 4.20 2.62 17.23
C VAL A 297 5.64 2.57 17.71
N MET A 298 6.57 2.41 16.76
CA MET A 298 8.01 2.51 16.97
C MET A 298 8.58 3.75 16.29
N LEU A 299 9.35 4.54 17.04
CA LEU A 299 9.99 5.76 16.56
C LEU A 299 11.50 5.64 16.75
N ASN A 300 12.26 5.45 15.68
CA ASN A 300 13.71 5.27 15.76
C ASN A 300 14.51 6.12 14.76
N ALA A 301 15.76 6.39 15.12
CA ALA A 301 16.78 6.78 14.18
C ALA A 301 17.16 5.60 13.27
N TYR A 302 17.76 5.91 12.12
CA TYR A 302 18.45 4.91 11.30
C TYR A 302 19.62 4.30 12.09
N THR A 303 19.90 3.01 11.94
CA THR A 303 20.82 2.29 12.85
C THR A 303 22.13 1.85 12.21
N GLU A 304 22.20 1.79 10.88
CA GLU A 304 23.35 1.24 10.17
C GLU A 304 24.38 2.32 9.80
N PRO A 305 25.65 1.95 9.63
CA PRO A 305 26.66 2.87 9.10
C PRO A 305 26.29 3.36 7.69
N PHE A 306 26.56 4.65 7.41
CA PHE A 306 26.37 5.27 6.09
C PHE A 306 27.49 6.25 5.80
N THR A 307 27.61 6.66 4.53
CA THR A 307 28.65 7.61 4.09
C THR A 307 28.11 8.93 3.55
N ASP A 308 26.81 9.04 3.34
CA ASP A 308 26.20 10.27 2.87
C ASP A 308 26.27 11.39 3.92
N GLU A 309 26.96 12.48 3.59
CA GLU A 309 27.14 13.64 4.48
C GLU A 309 25.88 14.53 4.58
N ASN A 310 24.93 14.38 3.64
CA ASN A 310 23.69 15.17 3.61
C ASN A 310 22.52 14.45 4.31
N TYR A 311 22.70 13.18 4.68
CA TYR A 311 21.68 12.39 5.33
C TYR A 311 21.55 12.74 6.83
N ASN A 312 20.31 12.92 7.28
CA ASN A 312 20.00 13.05 8.70
C ASN A 312 19.39 11.75 9.22
N PRO A 313 20.10 10.97 10.06
CA PRO A 313 19.60 9.70 10.54
C PRO A 313 18.57 9.82 11.68
N LEU A 314 18.26 11.04 12.12
CA LEU A 314 17.45 11.29 13.31
C LEU A 314 16.00 11.62 12.97
N LEU A 315 15.11 11.28 13.89
CA LEU A 315 13.73 11.78 13.86
C LEU A 315 13.67 13.25 14.23
N THR A 316 12.71 14.00 13.67
CA THR A 316 12.40 15.37 14.11
C THR A 316 10.94 15.71 13.83
N ASP A 317 10.29 16.45 14.72
CA ASP A 317 8.91 16.93 14.55
C ASP A 317 7.88 15.81 14.30
N ILE A 318 7.83 14.82 15.22
CA ILE A 318 6.85 13.74 15.15
C ILE A 318 5.71 14.01 16.13
N THR A 319 4.46 13.95 15.65
CA THR A 319 3.25 14.19 16.46
C THR A 319 2.34 12.97 16.44
N LEU A 320 2.01 12.45 17.62
CA LEU A 320 0.98 11.44 17.83
C LEU A 320 -0.18 12.08 18.58
N SER A 321 -1.40 11.97 18.05
CA SER A 321 -2.58 12.43 18.77
C SER A 321 -3.88 11.72 18.39
N GLY A 322 -4.67 11.35 19.39
CA GLY A 322 -6.04 10.88 19.18
C GLY A 322 -6.12 9.49 18.55
N ASN A 323 -5.05 8.72 18.61
CA ASN A 323 -5.06 7.32 18.18
C ASN A 323 -5.74 6.45 19.24
N THR A 324 -6.22 5.27 18.82
CA THR A 324 -6.79 4.26 19.72
C THR A 324 -5.91 3.02 19.74
N TYR A 325 -5.78 2.39 20.91
CA TYR A 325 -4.88 1.27 21.17
C TYR A 325 -5.65 0.17 21.92
N GLU A 326 -5.71 -1.03 21.36
CA GLU A 326 -6.49 -2.15 21.90
C GLU A 326 -5.78 -3.49 21.76
N GLY A 327 -5.57 -4.21 22.86
CA GLY A 327 -5.01 -5.58 22.80
C GLY A 327 -3.55 -5.65 22.36
N GLY A 328 -3.07 -6.86 22.06
CA GLY A 328 -1.69 -7.10 21.62
C GLY A 328 -0.60 -6.88 22.67
N LEU A 329 0.60 -6.52 22.20
CA LEU A 329 1.82 -6.20 22.97
C LEU A 329 2.35 -7.33 23.87
N ASP A 330 1.89 -8.55 23.64
CA ASP A 330 2.08 -9.73 24.51
C ASP A 330 3.17 -10.69 24.02
N ASP A 331 3.76 -10.44 22.86
CA ASP A 331 4.88 -11.21 22.31
C ASP A 331 5.87 -10.33 21.53
N PRO A 332 6.55 -9.37 22.18
CA PRO A 332 7.54 -8.53 21.51
C PRO A 332 8.69 -9.31 20.88
N GLN A 333 8.92 -9.04 19.60
CA GLN A 333 9.92 -9.71 18.77
C GLN A 333 11.17 -8.84 18.53
N GLY A 334 12.16 -9.43 17.86
CA GLY A 334 13.34 -8.73 17.35
C GLY A 334 14.15 -8.03 18.45
N MET A 335 14.61 -6.82 18.14
CA MET A 335 15.41 -6.01 19.07
C MET A 335 14.65 -5.57 20.34
N LEU A 336 13.32 -5.67 20.33
CA LEU A 336 12.47 -5.25 21.44
C LEU A 336 12.20 -6.38 22.45
N ALA A 337 12.38 -7.64 22.07
CA ALA A 337 12.14 -8.80 22.95
C ALA A 337 12.96 -8.75 24.26
N PRO A 338 14.27 -8.44 24.25
CA PRO A 338 15.05 -8.33 25.50
C PRO A 338 14.59 -7.17 26.39
N VAL A 339 14.11 -6.08 25.79
CA VAL A 339 13.57 -4.92 26.54
C VAL A 339 12.27 -5.31 27.24
N ALA A 340 11.36 -5.96 26.51
CA ALA A 340 10.10 -6.46 27.06
C ALA A 340 10.33 -7.43 28.22
N ALA A 341 11.31 -8.33 28.11
CA ALA A 341 11.64 -9.28 29.17
C ALA A 341 12.02 -8.60 30.50
N VAL A 342 12.71 -7.45 30.45
CA VAL A 342 13.07 -6.66 31.64
C VAL A 342 11.85 -5.93 32.20
N LEU A 343 10.89 -5.54 31.36
CA LEU A 343 9.65 -4.85 31.75
C LEU A 343 8.50 -5.79 32.17
N GLY A 344 8.75 -7.10 32.24
CA GLY A 344 7.77 -8.09 32.70
C GLY A 344 7.05 -8.86 31.59
N GLY A 345 7.52 -8.76 30.34
CA GLY A 345 7.08 -9.55 29.20
C GLY A 345 6.31 -8.80 28.13
N SER A 346 5.91 -7.55 28.39
CA SER A 346 5.15 -6.70 27.46
C SER A 346 5.79 -5.32 27.30
N LEU A 347 5.43 -4.61 26.24
CA LEU A 347 5.82 -3.22 26.00
C LEU A 347 4.62 -2.28 26.12
N PRO A 348 4.85 -0.99 26.37
CA PRO A 348 3.83 0.02 26.11
C PRO A 348 3.57 0.18 24.59
N SER A 349 2.43 0.76 24.23
CA SER A 349 2.02 0.97 22.83
C SER A 349 3.03 1.77 22.02
N ILE A 350 3.64 2.80 22.62
CA ILE A 350 4.57 3.69 21.93
C ILE A 350 5.98 3.48 22.47
N VAL A 351 6.92 3.17 21.58
CA VAL A 351 8.35 3.04 21.90
C VAL A 351 9.16 3.97 21.02
N THR A 352 10.10 4.70 21.62
CA THR A 352 11.14 5.43 20.90
C THR A 352 12.53 5.00 21.35
N ASP A 353 13.50 5.04 20.45
CA ASP A 353 14.90 4.73 20.79
C ASP A 353 15.56 5.85 21.64
N GLY A 354 15.08 7.09 21.54
CA GLY A 354 15.66 8.24 22.23
C GLY A 354 17.04 8.64 21.72
N VAL A 355 17.36 8.37 20.46
CA VAL A 355 18.63 8.77 19.86
C VAL A 355 18.57 10.25 19.47
N THR A 356 19.54 11.03 19.93
CA THR A 356 19.63 12.48 19.68
C THR A 356 20.88 12.87 18.91
N ARG A 357 21.79 11.93 18.64
CA ARG A 357 23.06 12.18 17.95
C ARG A 357 23.58 10.96 17.24
N TRP A 358 24.44 11.20 16.25
CA TRP A 358 25.07 10.16 15.44
C TRP A 358 26.59 10.28 15.44
N ASN A 359 27.29 9.15 15.55
CA ASN A 359 28.74 8.99 15.43
C ASN A 359 29.55 10.01 16.26
N GLY A 360 29.14 10.24 17.52
CA GLY A 360 29.80 11.19 18.42
C GLY A 360 29.60 12.67 18.07
N GLY A 361 28.66 12.99 17.17
CA GLY A 361 28.24 14.34 16.85
C GLY A 361 27.57 15.08 18.01
N GLU A 362 27.13 16.31 17.75
CA GLU A 362 26.39 17.13 18.71
C GLU A 362 24.96 16.62 18.89
N ASP A 363 24.40 16.82 20.09
CA ASP A 363 23.00 16.54 20.36
C ASP A 363 22.10 17.45 19.52
N GLN A 364 21.18 16.82 18.79
CA GLN A 364 20.14 17.49 18.03
C GLN A 364 18.81 17.42 18.79
N ALA A 365 18.03 18.49 18.68
CA ALA A 365 16.72 18.55 19.32
C ALA A 365 15.73 17.68 18.55
N VAL A 366 15.40 16.52 19.10
CA VAL A 366 14.32 15.66 18.60
C VAL A 366 13.00 16.15 19.21
N ASN A 367 12.17 16.82 18.40
CA ASN A 367 10.85 17.24 18.84
C ASN A 367 9.84 16.10 18.66
N LEU A 368 9.42 15.50 19.78
CA LEU A 368 8.39 14.45 19.81
C LEU A 368 7.21 14.93 20.65
N VAL A 369 6.02 14.89 20.07
CA VAL A 369 4.76 15.32 20.70
C VAL A 369 3.86 14.11 20.86
N ILE A 370 3.77 13.57 22.07
CA ILE A 370 2.88 12.44 22.41
C ILE A 370 1.62 12.98 23.09
N ALA A 371 0.71 13.50 22.27
CA ALA A 371 -0.56 14.09 22.68
C ALA A 371 -1.69 13.03 22.78
N GLU A 372 -1.37 11.89 23.39
CA GLU A 372 -2.30 10.79 23.63
C GLU A 372 -2.94 10.84 25.02
N ALA A 373 -4.02 10.08 25.22
CA ALA A 373 -4.65 9.93 26.53
C ALA A 373 -3.63 9.44 27.59
N PRO A 374 -3.68 9.90 28.86
CA PRO A 374 -2.65 9.60 29.87
C PRO A 374 -2.39 8.11 30.14
N GLU A 375 -3.39 7.26 29.90
CA GLU A 375 -3.33 5.80 30.04
C GLU A 375 -2.52 5.11 28.92
N VAL A 376 -2.29 5.77 27.78
CA VAL A 376 -1.48 5.21 26.69
C VAL A 376 -0.02 5.15 27.14
N GLY A 377 0.53 3.94 27.18
CA GLY A 377 1.90 3.71 27.60
C GLY A 377 2.92 4.31 26.63
N PHE A 378 4.04 4.78 27.17
CA PHE A 378 5.18 5.28 26.41
C PHE A 378 6.48 4.76 27.02
N LEU A 379 7.45 4.39 26.17
CA LEU A 379 8.81 4.05 26.56
C LEU A 379 9.81 4.75 25.64
N ASN A 380 10.74 5.47 26.24
CA ASN A 380 11.97 5.88 25.60
C ASN A 380 13.09 4.92 26.06
N LEU A 381 13.75 4.24 25.12
CA LEU A 381 14.87 3.33 25.41
C LEU A 381 16.11 4.07 25.92
N GLY A 382 16.21 5.36 25.64
CA GLY A 382 17.27 6.24 26.09
C GLY A 382 18.62 5.84 25.54
N LEU A 383 18.67 5.39 24.28
CA LEU A 383 19.91 4.98 23.64
C LEU A 383 20.90 6.15 23.50
N GLY A 384 20.37 7.35 23.27
CA GLY A 384 21.12 8.61 23.21
C GLY A 384 21.95 8.76 21.92
N GLU A 385 22.68 7.74 21.50
CA GLU A 385 23.49 7.77 20.29
C GLU A 385 23.57 6.43 19.57
N TYR A 386 23.84 6.51 18.28
CA TYR A 386 24.38 5.41 17.48
C TYR A 386 25.76 5.77 16.92
N PRO A 387 26.71 4.81 16.79
CA PRO A 387 26.64 3.43 17.31
C PRO A 387 26.48 3.39 18.84
N LEU A 388 25.77 2.38 19.33
CA LEU A 388 25.31 2.32 20.72
C LEU A 388 26.48 2.32 21.74
N ASP A 389 26.35 3.16 22.77
CA ASP A 389 27.17 3.08 23.99
C ASP A 389 26.29 2.59 25.16
N PRO A 390 26.38 1.29 25.54
CA PRO A 390 25.56 0.73 26.62
C PRO A 390 25.73 1.42 27.97
N SER A 391 26.84 2.14 28.19
CA SER A 391 27.07 2.86 29.45
C SER A 391 26.27 4.15 29.58
N LYS A 392 25.69 4.64 28.48
CA LYS A 392 24.93 5.89 28.41
C LYS A 392 23.41 5.69 28.34
N LEU A 393 22.94 4.45 28.37
CA LEU A 393 21.53 4.10 28.36
C LEU A 393 20.77 4.78 29.51
N GLN A 394 19.72 5.53 29.17
CA GLN A 394 18.86 6.23 30.13
C GLN A 394 17.38 6.00 29.82
N PRO A 395 16.87 4.76 29.97
CA PRO A 395 15.48 4.46 29.66
C PRO A 395 14.53 5.26 30.56
N SER A 396 13.42 5.71 29.99
CA SER A 396 12.41 6.51 30.68
C SER A 396 11.01 6.18 30.18
N MET A 397 10.03 6.24 31.09
CA MET A 397 8.61 6.18 30.75
C MET A 397 7.99 7.58 30.66
N ASP A 398 8.78 8.63 30.94
CA ASP A 398 8.31 10.01 30.87
C ASP A 398 8.15 10.42 29.41
N ARG A 399 6.96 10.95 29.08
CA ARG A 399 6.71 11.49 27.74
C ARG A 399 7.58 12.72 27.48
N PRO A 400 8.06 12.90 26.23
CA PRO A 400 8.83 14.08 25.85
C PRO A 400 7.98 15.35 25.95
N ALA A 401 8.61 16.45 26.34
CA ALA A 401 7.99 17.77 26.39
C ALA A 401 8.10 18.49 25.02
N GLY A 402 7.63 17.84 23.95
CA GLY A 402 7.65 18.40 22.61
C GLY A 402 6.73 19.61 22.46
N THR A 403 7.03 20.43 21.46
CA THR A 403 6.19 21.57 21.06
C THR A 403 5.32 21.13 19.89
N PRO A 404 3.98 21.22 19.99
CA PRO A 404 3.09 20.93 18.87
C PRO A 404 3.48 21.72 17.64
N VAL A 405 3.73 21.01 16.54
CA VAL A 405 3.91 21.61 15.22
C VAL A 405 2.54 21.66 14.55
N PRO A 406 2.16 22.78 13.88
CA PRO A 406 0.90 22.84 13.17
C PRO A 406 0.84 21.78 12.07
N GLU A 407 -0.19 20.93 12.13
CA GLU A 407 -0.45 19.97 11.07
C GLU A 407 -0.56 20.67 9.71
N ARG A 408 0.07 20.08 8.70
CA ARG A 408 0.07 20.63 7.34
C ARG A 408 -1.30 20.51 6.68
N GLU A 409 -1.49 21.36 5.67
CA GLU A 409 -2.63 21.23 4.75
C GLU A 409 -2.57 19.89 4.02
N ALA A 410 -3.75 19.38 3.65
CA ALA A 410 -3.86 18.14 2.92
C ALA A 410 -3.22 18.21 1.54
N VAL A 411 -2.68 17.07 1.10
CA VAL A 411 -2.20 16.92 -0.28
C VAL A 411 -3.40 17.09 -1.21
N VAL A 412 -3.24 17.92 -2.23
CA VAL A 412 -4.23 18.11 -3.29
C VAL A 412 -3.56 17.71 -4.59
N LEU A 413 -4.03 16.61 -5.17
CA LEU A 413 -3.51 16.10 -6.44
C LEU A 413 -4.17 16.81 -7.62
N PRO A 414 -3.43 17.14 -8.69
CA PRO A 414 -4.02 17.76 -9.87
C PRO A 414 -5.06 16.87 -10.56
N GLN A 415 -4.90 15.54 -10.51
CA GLN A 415 -5.85 14.58 -11.09
C GLN A 415 -7.21 14.53 -10.39
N ASP A 416 -7.31 14.90 -9.11
CA ASP A 416 -8.62 15.02 -8.42
C ASP A 416 -9.46 16.19 -8.98
N THR A 417 -8.82 17.17 -9.63
CA THR A 417 -9.52 18.33 -10.23
C THR A 417 -9.96 18.09 -11.67
N LYS A 418 -9.40 17.08 -12.35
CA LYS A 418 -9.81 16.63 -13.69
C LYS A 418 -10.92 15.57 -13.58
N GLN A 419 -12.08 15.89 -12.98
CA GLN A 419 -13.28 15.12 -13.31
C GLN A 419 -13.87 15.68 -14.63
N PRO A 420 -14.17 14.83 -15.63
CA PRO A 420 -14.82 15.27 -16.86
C PRO A 420 -16.19 15.92 -16.63
#